data_AF-A0A966AL40-F1
#
_entry.id   AF-A0A966AL40-F1
#
_cell.length_a   1.000
_cell.length_b   1.000
_cell.length_c   1.000
_cell.angle_alpha   90.00
_cell.angle_beta   90.00
_cell.angle_gamma   90.00
#
_symmetry.space_group_name_H-M   'P 1'
#
loop_
_entity.id
_entity.type
_entity.pdbx_description
1 polymer ?
#
loop_
_entity_poly.entity_id
_entity_poly.type
_entity_poly.pdbx_seq_one_letter_code
_entity_poly.pdbx_strand_id
1 'polypeptide(L)'
;WSLVNAIEYIGYTPNEGPSNDAVPVMAGLEFRLPLRNVKLGGDRVYLDWHATYTAYFDNLKFLVRDVPIDKVADTWELGLAFSKGKRKLKFWHFEWDRVGLAYQFSSSGKFQSVTLVFRSVFDS
;
A
#
# COMPACT_ATOMS: atom_id res chain seq x y z
N TRP A 1 15.24 -1.76 8.65
CA TRP A 1 14.80 -2.12 7.30
C TRP A 1 14.15 -3.48 7.41
N SER A 2 13.10 -3.70 6.66
CA SER A 2 12.40 -4.98 6.61
C SER A 2 12.06 -5.28 5.15
N LEU A 3 12.07 -6.57 4.80
CA LEU A 3 11.72 -7.10 3.50
C LEU A 3 10.53 -8.03 3.69
N VAL A 4 9.45 -7.82 2.96
CA VAL A 4 8.28 -8.72 2.90
C VAL A 4 8.17 -9.27 1.50
N ASN A 5 7.87 -10.56 1.43
CA ASN A 5 7.41 -11.19 0.21
C ASN A 5 6.08 -11.85 0.57
N ALA A 6 5.02 -11.53 -0.18
CA ALA A 6 3.70 -12.07 0.04
C ALA A 6 3.20 -12.70 -1.28
N ILE A 7 2.53 -13.85 -1.15
CA ILE A 7 1.77 -14.45 -2.25
C ILE A 7 0.35 -14.47 -1.75
N GLU A 8 -0.53 -13.77 -2.45
CA GLU A 8 -1.94 -13.65 -2.09
C GLU A 8 -2.79 -14.28 -3.20
N TYR A 9 -3.98 -14.76 -2.84
CA TYR A 9 -4.97 -15.25 -3.79
C TYR A 9 -6.21 -14.38 -3.66
N ILE A 10 -6.59 -13.68 -4.73
CA ILE A 10 -7.78 -12.84 -4.75
C ILE A 10 -8.73 -13.41 -5.81
N GLY A 11 -9.75 -14.14 -5.34
CA GLY A 11 -10.87 -14.55 -6.19
C GLY A 11 -11.91 -13.43 -6.27
N TYR A 12 -12.25 -12.99 -7.48
CA TYR A 12 -13.32 -12.02 -7.70
C TYR A 12 -14.44 -12.64 -8.56
N THR A 13 -15.63 -12.77 -7.97
CA THR A 13 -16.83 -13.23 -8.66
C THR A 13 -17.81 -12.06 -8.83
N PRO A 14 -17.87 -11.41 -10.01
CA PRO A 14 -18.83 -10.33 -10.26
C PRO A 14 -20.27 -10.87 -10.40
N ASN A 15 -21.27 -10.04 -10.09
CA ASN A 15 -22.69 -10.37 -10.28
C ASN A 15 -23.09 -10.50 -11.76
N GLU A 16 -22.32 -9.93 -12.68
CA GLU A 16 -22.44 -10.12 -14.14
C GLU A 16 -21.05 -10.21 -14.78
N GLY A 17 -20.79 -11.28 -15.54
CA GLY A 17 -19.52 -11.53 -16.24
C GLY A 17 -18.74 -12.76 -15.71
N PRO A 18 -17.67 -13.19 -16.41
CA PRO A 18 -16.87 -14.33 -15.98
C PRO A 18 -16.15 -14.06 -14.65
N SER A 19 -16.15 -15.07 -13.76
CA SER A 19 -15.29 -15.10 -12.56
C SER A 19 -13.84 -14.96 -13.01
N ASN A 20 -13.11 -14.07 -12.36
CA ASN A 20 -11.73 -13.80 -12.70
C ASN A 20 -10.90 -13.97 -11.43
N ASP A 21 -10.12 -15.04 -11.39
CA ASP A 21 -9.19 -15.30 -10.31
C ASP A 21 -7.88 -14.58 -10.60
N ALA A 22 -7.26 -14.01 -9.58
CA ALA A 22 -5.95 -13.39 -9.67
C ALA A 22 -5.05 -13.94 -8.58
N VAL A 23 -3.85 -14.37 -8.97
CA VAL A 23 -2.77 -14.68 -8.04
C VAL A 23 -1.79 -13.51 -8.07
N PRO A 24 -1.90 -12.52 -7.16
CA PRO A 24 -0.86 -11.52 -6.98
C PRO A 24 0.36 -12.10 -6.23
N VAL A 25 1.56 -11.81 -6.73
CA VAL A 25 2.81 -11.94 -5.96
C VAL A 25 3.36 -10.56 -5.69
N MET A 26 3.56 -10.27 -4.41
CA MET A 26 4.09 -8.99 -3.94
C MET A 26 5.50 -9.16 -3.36
N ALA A 27 6.40 -8.25 -3.72
CA ALA A 27 7.64 -8.00 -3.02
C ALA A 27 7.63 -6.57 -2.47
N GLY A 28 8.07 -6.39 -1.23
CA GLY A 28 7.99 -5.10 -0.52
C GLY A 28 9.18 -4.82 0.37
N LEU A 29 9.62 -3.57 0.38
CA LEU A 29 10.65 -3.03 1.25
C LEU A 29 10.05 -1.93 2.14
N GLU A 30 10.38 -1.95 3.42
CA GLU A 30 10.05 -0.85 4.34
C GLU A 30 11.29 -0.42 5.14
N PHE A 31 11.40 0.89 5.33
CA PHE A 31 12.47 1.54 6.06
C PHE A 31 11.91 2.58 7.01
N ARG A 32 12.48 2.60 8.21
CA ARG A 32 12.14 3.56 9.27
C ARG A 32 13.37 4.38 9.62
N LEU A 33 13.25 5.70 9.51
CA LEU A 33 14.32 6.65 9.78
C LEU A 33 13.93 7.61 10.92
N PRO A 34 14.72 7.72 12.00
CA PRO A 34 14.43 8.66 13.08
C PRO A 34 14.65 10.11 12.63
N LEU A 35 13.62 10.96 12.72
CA LEU A 35 13.75 12.40 12.50
C LEU A 35 14.36 13.04 13.75
N ARG A 36 15.65 13.38 13.68
CA ARG A 36 16.43 13.82 14.85
C ARG A 36 15.90 15.10 15.51
N ASN A 37 15.33 16.01 14.71
CA ASN A 37 14.90 17.33 15.16
C ASN A 37 13.38 17.47 15.26
N VAL A 38 12.63 16.38 15.08
CA VAL A 38 11.15 16.40 15.12
C VAL A 38 10.68 15.56 16.29
N LYS A 39 10.01 16.22 17.24
CA LYS A 39 9.34 15.57 18.36
C LYS A 39 7.89 16.00 18.40
N LEU A 40 7.01 15.06 18.69
CA LEU A 40 5.58 15.32 18.84
C LEU A 40 5.16 14.81 20.23
N GLY A 41 4.64 15.68 21.10
CA GLY A 41 4.26 15.32 22.46
C GLY A 41 5.37 14.62 23.26
N GLY A 42 6.63 15.07 23.12
CA GLY A 42 7.80 14.52 23.80
C GLY A 42 8.44 13.30 23.14
N ASP A 43 7.74 12.61 22.24
CA ASP A 43 8.24 11.42 21.54
C ASP A 43 8.95 11.79 20.23
N ARG A 44 9.97 11.00 19.88
CA ARG A 44 10.64 11.13 18.58
C ARG A 44 9.70 10.69 17.45
N VAL A 45 9.69 11.48 16.38
CA VAL A 45 8.98 11.15 15.15
C VAL A 45 9.90 10.37 14.22
N TYR A 46 9.34 9.40 13.51
CA TYR A 46 10.02 8.60 12.51
C TYR A 46 9.38 8.86 11.15
N LEU A 47 10.23 8.90 10.12
CA LEU A 47 9.81 8.82 8.73
C LEU A 47 9.85 7.35 8.33
N ASP A 48 8.71 6.82 7.95
CA ASP A 48 8.55 5.49 7.39
C ASP A 48 8.38 5.64 5.89
N TRP A 49 9.16 4.90 5.12
CA TRP A 49 8.97 4.79 3.67
C TRP A 49 8.88 3.34 3.27
N HIS A 50 8.04 3.06 2.28
CA HIS A 50 7.91 1.72 1.73
C HIS A 50 7.82 1.76 0.22
N ALA A 51 8.25 0.67 -0.39
CA ALA A 51 8.10 0.42 -1.81
C ALA A 51 7.64 -1.02 -2.00
N THR A 52 6.55 -1.23 -2.73
CA THR A 52 6.10 -2.55 -3.11
C THR A 52 5.94 -2.68 -4.60
N TYR A 53 6.11 -3.91 -5.08
CA TYR A 53 5.83 -4.31 -6.44
C TYR A 53 4.93 -5.54 -6.37
N THR A 54 3.80 -5.47 -7.05
CA THR A 54 2.83 -6.56 -7.16
C THR A 54 2.69 -6.95 -8.62
N ALA A 55 2.97 -8.21 -8.94
CA ALA A 55 2.72 -8.80 -10.25
C ALA A 55 1.43 -9.62 -10.20
N TYR A 56 0.56 -9.45 -11.19
CA TYR A 56 -0.68 -10.20 -11.32
C TYR A 56 -0.53 -11.25 -12.43
N PHE A 57 -0.48 -12.53 -12.06
CA PHE A 57 -0.22 -13.62 -13.01
C PHE A 57 -1.40 -13.91 -13.93
N ASP A 58 -2.61 -13.52 -13.52
CA ASP A 58 -3.83 -13.62 -14.32
C ASP A 58 -4.42 -12.23 -14.58
N ASN A 59 -4.81 -12.00 -15.85
CA ASN A 59 -5.26 -10.73 -16.39
C ASN A 59 -6.46 -10.18 -15.61
N LEU A 60 -6.23 -9.34 -14.60
CA LEU A 60 -7.27 -8.55 -13.95
C LEU A 60 -7.94 -7.65 -14.99
N LYS A 61 -9.11 -8.07 -15.48
CA LYS A 61 -10.01 -7.24 -16.26
C LYS A 61 -10.97 -6.58 -15.30
N PHE A 62 -10.64 -5.38 -14.83
CA PHE A 62 -11.62 -4.58 -14.11
C PHE A 62 -12.69 -4.11 -15.10
N LEU A 63 -13.91 -4.67 -15.01
CA LEU A 63 -15.10 -4.10 -15.63
C LEU A 63 -15.56 -2.92 -14.77
N VAL A 64 -14.94 -1.77 -14.94
CA VAL A 64 -15.53 -0.50 -14.50
C VAL A 64 -16.41 -0.02 -15.65
N ARG A 65 -17.73 0.03 -15.43
CA ARG A 65 -18.72 0.50 -16.42
C ARG A 65 -18.20 1.77 -17.12
N ASP A 66 -18.13 1.72 -18.45
CA ASP A 66 -17.78 2.80 -19.38
C ASP A 66 -16.32 3.32 -19.40
N VAL A 67 -15.35 2.59 -18.85
CA VAL A 67 -13.92 2.89 -19.02
C VAL A 67 -13.23 1.72 -19.71
N PRO A 68 -12.41 1.94 -20.77
CA PRO A 68 -11.77 0.84 -21.50
C PRO A 68 -10.97 -0.07 -20.57
N ILE A 69 -11.04 -1.38 -20.84
CA ILE A 69 -10.39 -2.46 -20.08
C ILE A 69 -8.87 -2.27 -20.15
N ASP A 70 -8.31 -1.51 -19.21
CA ASP A 70 -6.88 -1.45 -19.01
C ASP A 70 -6.46 -2.69 -18.21
N LYS A 71 -5.75 -3.61 -18.87
CA LYS A 71 -5.11 -4.75 -18.21
C LYS A 71 -4.04 -4.21 -17.26
N VAL A 72 -4.26 -4.39 -15.96
CA VAL A 72 -3.22 -4.13 -14.96
C VAL A 72 -2.40 -5.40 -14.80
N ALA A 73 -1.23 -5.45 -15.46
CA ALA A 73 -0.30 -6.58 -15.33
C ALA A 73 0.52 -6.51 -14.04
N ASP A 74 0.78 -5.30 -13.57
CA ASP A 74 1.59 -5.04 -12.38
C ASP A 74 1.27 -3.67 -11.78
N THR A 75 1.61 -3.52 -10.50
CA THR A 75 1.48 -2.28 -9.74
C THR A 75 2.73 -2.05 -8.89
N TRP A 76 3.25 -0.83 -8.95
CA TRP A 76 4.20 -0.29 -7.99
C TRP A 76 3.46 0.59 -6.99
N GLU A 77 3.80 0.46 -5.72
CA GLU A 77 3.36 1.39 -4.68
C GLU A 77 4.58 1.99 -3.99
N LEU A 78 4.60 3.32 -3.86
CA LEU A 78 5.60 4.04 -3.09
C LEU A 78 4.90 4.85 -2.01
N GLY A 79 5.24 4.59 -0.75
CA GLY A 79 4.60 5.21 0.40
C GLY A 79 5.56 5.97 1.30
N LEU A 80 5.05 7.06 1.86
CA LEU A 80 5.68 7.83 2.93
C LEU A 80 4.68 8.03 4.06
N ALA A 81 5.11 7.72 5.28
CA ALA A 81 4.31 7.90 6.48
C ALA A 81 5.15 8.44 7.62
N PHE A 82 4.49 9.04 8.59
CA PHE A 82 5.10 9.47 9.85
C PHE A 82 4.51 8.65 10.99
N SER A 83 5.39 8.18 11.88
CA SER A 83 5.01 7.48 13.10
C SER A 83 5.66 8.10 14.34
N LYS A 84 5.06 7.84 15.49
CA LYS A 84 5.63 8.14 16.79
C LYS A 84 6.29 6.89 17.34
N GLY A 85 7.45 7.03 18.00
CA GLY A 85 8.27 5.91 18.48
C GLY A 85 7.52 4.79 19.22
N LYS A 86 7.36 4.90 20.54
CA LYS A 86 6.71 3.85 21.35
C LYS A 86 5.20 4.07 21.55
N ARG A 87 4.64 5.17 21.05
CA ARG A 87 3.25 5.57 21.31
C ARG A 87 2.52 5.78 19.99
N LYS A 88 1.27 5.33 19.94
CA LYS A 88 0.38 5.60 18.80
C LYS A 88 0.09 7.10 18.67
N LEU A 89 -0.13 7.57 17.45
CA LEU A 89 -0.71 8.87 17.18
C LEU A 89 -2.16 8.84 17.68
N LYS A 90 -2.46 9.65 18.70
CA LYS A 90 -3.81 9.80 19.23
C LYS A 90 -4.43 11.09 18.72
N PHE A 91 -5.55 10.98 18.02
CA PHE A 91 -6.39 12.12 17.67
C PHE A 91 -7.84 11.77 18.03
N TRP A 92 -8.39 12.48 19.03
CA TRP A 92 -9.70 12.16 19.60
C TRP A 92 -9.79 10.71 20.12
N HIS A 93 -10.82 9.95 19.74
CA HIS A 93 -11.05 8.54 20.09
C HIS A 93 -10.32 7.55 19.16
N PHE A 94 -9.49 8.04 18.23
CA PHE A 94 -8.80 7.20 17.28
C PHE A 94 -7.30 7.12 17.55
N GLU A 95 -6.75 5.90 17.45
CA GLU A 95 -5.33 5.60 17.66
C GLU A 95 -4.73 4.97 16.41
N TRP A 96 -3.66 5.57 15.90
CA TRP A 96 -3.07 5.26 14.59
C TRP A 96 -1.59 4.98 14.82
N ASP A 97 -1.07 3.91 14.21
CA ASP A 97 0.35 3.57 14.36
C ASP A 97 1.22 4.49 13.50
N ARG A 98 0.72 4.90 12.34
CA ARG A 98 1.34 5.87 11.43
C ARG A 98 0.29 6.64 10.65
N VAL A 99 0.68 7.74 10.01
CA VAL A 99 -0.15 8.49 9.06
C VAL A 99 0.69 8.85 7.85
N GLY A 100 0.23 8.51 6.67
CA GLY A 100 0.96 8.72 5.44
C GLY A 100 0.12 8.64 4.18
N LEU A 101 0.82 8.78 3.06
CA LEU A 101 0.28 8.66 1.72
C LEU A 101 1.13 7.68 0.94
N ALA A 102 0.48 6.88 0.10
CA ALA A 102 1.12 6.06 -0.90
C ALA A 102 0.58 6.39 -2.28
N TYR A 103 1.46 6.31 -3.27
CA TYR A 103 1.17 6.55 -4.66
C TYR A 103 1.33 5.24 -5.42
N GLN A 104 0.28 4.84 -6.13
CA GLN A 104 0.26 3.63 -6.93
C GLN A 104 0.27 3.95 -8.42
N PHE A 105 1.12 3.24 -9.15
CA PHE A 105 1.26 3.36 -10.60
C PHE A 105 1.62 2.01 -11.23
N SER A 106 1.26 1.81 -12.49
CA SER A 106 1.67 0.63 -13.25
C SER A 106 3.06 0.81 -13.87
N SER A 107 3.74 -0.27 -14.27
CA SER A 107 4.98 -0.18 -15.05
C SER A 107 4.82 0.54 -16.40
N SER A 108 3.59 0.70 -16.90
CA SER A 108 3.28 1.53 -18.07
C SER A 108 3.29 3.05 -17.78
N GLY A 109 3.54 3.45 -16.53
CA GLY A 109 3.54 4.84 -16.08
C GLY A 109 2.14 5.42 -15.83
N LYS A 110 1.07 4.63 -16.03
CA LYS A 110 -0.29 5.07 -15.72
C LYS A 110 -0.50 5.14 -14.20
N PHE A 111 -0.93 6.31 -13.74
CA PHE A 111 -1.42 6.54 -12.39
C PHE A 111 -2.63 5.65 -12.11
N GLN A 112 -2.67 5.04 -10.93
CA GLN A 112 -3.78 4.19 -10.49
C GLN A 112 -4.53 4.81 -9.32
N SER A 113 -3.82 5.11 -8.23
CA SER A 113 -4.48 5.59 -7.01
C SER A 113 -3.53 6.34 -6.06
N VAL A 114 -4.14 7.07 -5.13
CA VAL A 114 -3.47 7.57 -3.91
C VAL A 114 -4.15 6.90 -2.71
N THR A 115 -3.33 6.29 -1.85
CA THR A 115 -3.79 5.52 -0.69
C THR A 115 -3.37 6.20 0.60
N LEU A 116 -4.25 6.17 1.61
CA LEU A 116 -3.91 6.63 2.96
C LEU A 116 -3.28 5.49 3.75
N VAL A 117 -2.11 5.72 4.35
CA VAL A 117 -1.32 4.70 5.05
C VAL A 117 -1.42 4.91 6.55
N PHE A 118 -2.07 3.97 7.24
CA PHE A 118 -2.24 4.02 8.71
C PHE A 118 -1.51 2.93 9.48
N ARG A 119 -0.97 1.94 8.76
CA ARG A 119 -0.37 0.72 9.30
C ARG A 119 0.86 0.35 8.48
N SER A 120 1.72 -0.52 9.01
CA SER A 120 2.81 -1.08 8.19
C SER A 120 2.22 -1.96 7.11
N VAL A 121 2.89 -2.00 5.95
CA VAL A 121 2.61 -3.02 4.93
C VAL A 121 2.96 -4.42 5.44
N PHE A 122 3.76 -4.52 6.51
CA PHE A 122 4.16 -5.77 7.14
C PHE A 122 3.14 -6.28 8.17
N ASP A 123 2.15 -5.47 8.54
CA ASP A 123 1.07 -5.84 9.48
C ASP A 123 -0.16 -6.41 8.73
N SER A 124 -0.01 -6.76 7.45
CA SER A 124 -1.04 -7.34 6.56
C SER A 124 -1.37 -8.79 6.88
#